data_AF-A0A916XRY0-F1
#
_entry.id   AF-A0A916XRY0-F1
#
_cell.length_a   1.000
_cell.length_b   1.000
_cell.length_c   1.000
_cell.angle_alpha   90.00
_cell.angle_beta   90.00
_cell.angle_gamma   90.00
#
_symmetry.space_group_name_H-M   'P 1'
#
loop_
_entity.id
_entity.type
_entity.pdbx_description
1 polymer ?
#
loop_
_entity_poly.entity_id
_entity_poly.type
_entity_poly.pdbx_seq_one_letter_code
_entity_poly.pdbx_strand_id
1 'polypeptide(L)'
;MPLPKMPTKPAALLSPKDYPKAEKGKSVKTDKPEPKLVAVPQQPLATKPAAKIASPVVAKLPAAPSRAKTPAVKAEKPVASKAKSAESRVKSGTSRAADKSGVTKLFVLDTNVLMHDPSSLFRFEEHDVYLPMITLEELDDHKKGMSEVARNARQVSRSLDALVGDIDHHEIEQGIALSKLGNKDAKGHLYFQTKLQTASLPAGLPQGKADNQILTVVRALEADQPGRPVVLVSKDINMRIKARALGLPAEDYFNDHVLEDSDLLYSGIVQLPEDFWNKHGKGVETWQENKNGLSTTFYRITGPLIPSLLVNQFVYLEPNNGEASFYGQVRQINGKTAVLQTLRDYGHAKHSVWGITSRNREQNFALNLLMDPECDFVTLLGQAGTGKTLLALAAGLAQVLETKTYNEIIVTRVTVPVGEDIGFLPGTEEEKMSPWMGAFDDNLEVLNKSDNDAGDWGRAATQDLIRSRIKIKSLNFMRGRTFVNKFLIIDEAQNLTPKQVKTLVTRAGPGTKIICLGNIAQIDTPYLTEGSSGLTYVVDRFKGWAHSGHVTLARGERSRLADHASEIL
;
A
#
# COMPACT_ATOMS: atom_id res chain seq x y z
N MET A 1 -0.41 -12.53 47.14
CA MET A 1 -0.01 -11.43 48.03
C MET A 1 -0.85 -10.21 47.70
N PRO A 2 -1.30 -9.40 48.68
CA PRO A 2 -2.01 -8.17 48.38
C PRO A 2 -1.05 -7.12 47.80
N LEU A 3 -1.51 -6.34 46.82
CA LEU A 3 -0.74 -5.29 46.16
C LEU A 3 -0.57 -4.05 47.08
N PRO A 4 0.54 -3.29 46.96
CA PRO A 4 0.75 -2.08 47.75
C PRO A 4 -0.23 -0.96 47.39
N LYS A 5 -0.56 -0.10 48.36
CA LYS A 5 -1.50 1.02 48.19
C LYS A 5 -0.92 2.10 47.25
N MET A 6 -1.77 2.65 46.38
CA MET A 6 -1.39 3.66 45.40
C MET A 6 -0.98 5.00 46.04
N PRO A 7 0.05 5.69 45.50
CA PRO A 7 0.51 6.99 46.02
C PRO A 7 -0.50 8.11 45.70
N THR A 8 -0.68 9.02 46.66
CA THR A 8 -1.70 10.09 46.63
C THR A 8 -1.23 11.42 46.05
N LYS A 9 -0.02 11.51 45.47
CA LYS A 9 0.48 12.71 44.75
C LYS A 9 1.27 12.34 43.48
N PRO A 10 1.21 13.16 42.41
CA PRO A 10 1.98 12.90 41.19
C PRO A 10 3.49 12.97 41.43
N ALA A 11 4.24 12.01 40.87
CA ALA A 11 5.71 11.92 40.87
C ALA A 11 6.42 11.65 42.23
N ALA A 12 5.76 10.97 43.18
CA ALA A 12 6.45 10.43 44.36
C ALA A 12 7.13 9.07 44.04
N LEU A 13 8.44 8.96 44.27
CA LEU A 13 9.19 7.70 44.20
C LEU A 13 9.04 6.92 45.52
N LEU A 14 8.61 5.65 45.44
CA LEU A 14 8.49 4.76 46.60
C LEU A 14 9.86 4.27 47.07
N SER A 15 10.05 4.17 48.39
CA SER A 15 11.32 3.72 48.96
C SER A 15 11.37 2.19 49.06
N PRO A 16 12.56 1.56 49.06
CA PRO A 16 12.69 0.11 49.20
C PRO A 16 12.11 -0.49 50.50
N LYS A 17 11.75 0.35 51.48
CA LYS A 17 11.12 -0.05 52.75
C LYS A 17 9.61 -0.27 52.63
N ASP A 18 9.00 0.20 51.54
CA ASP A 18 7.56 0.12 51.29
C ASP A 18 7.15 -1.22 50.64
N TYR A 19 8.12 -2.12 50.42
CA TYR A 19 7.88 -3.49 49.96
C TYR A 19 7.85 -4.46 51.15
N PRO A 20 6.84 -5.34 51.27
CA PRO A 20 6.77 -6.32 52.36
C PRO A 20 7.90 -7.36 52.25
N LYS A 21 8.59 -7.63 53.37
CA LYS A 21 9.67 -8.62 53.46
C LYS A 21 9.12 -10.05 53.40
N ALA A 22 9.71 -10.91 52.58
CA ALA A 22 9.37 -12.33 52.50
C ALA A 22 9.85 -13.10 53.75
N GLU A 23 9.00 -13.98 54.28
CA GLU A 23 9.30 -14.83 55.45
C GLU A 23 10.34 -15.93 55.15
N LYS A 24 11.10 -16.32 56.18
CA LYS A 24 12.14 -17.35 56.12
C LYS A 24 11.55 -18.77 56.28
N GLY A 25 11.64 -19.56 55.21
CA GLY A 25 12.03 -20.98 55.23
C GLY A 25 11.00 -22.08 55.56
N LYS A 26 10.75 -22.97 54.58
CA LYS A 26 11.05 -24.42 54.64
C LYS A 26 10.96 -25.07 53.24
N SER A 27 11.88 -26.00 53.01
CA SER A 27 12.27 -26.66 51.76
C SER A 27 11.30 -27.72 51.22
N VAL A 28 11.18 -27.82 49.89
CA VAL A 28 10.88 -29.09 49.18
C VAL A 28 11.75 -29.17 47.91
N LYS A 29 12.39 -30.33 47.72
CA LYS A 29 13.32 -30.70 46.65
C LYS A 29 12.60 -30.94 45.31
N THR A 30 13.24 -30.58 44.19
CA THR A 30 13.17 -31.30 42.91
C THR A 30 14.34 -30.92 42.00
N ASP A 31 14.91 -31.93 41.35
CA ASP A 31 16.12 -31.96 40.53
C ASP A 31 16.12 -31.06 39.28
N LYS A 32 17.27 -30.43 39.00
CA LYS A 32 17.70 -30.01 37.65
C LYS A 32 19.24 -30.12 37.54
N PRO A 33 19.78 -30.60 36.40
CA PRO A 33 21.22 -30.67 36.17
C PRO A 33 21.79 -29.32 35.69
N GLU A 34 22.93 -28.92 36.25
CA GLU A 34 23.72 -27.73 35.88
C GLU A 34 24.57 -27.97 34.61
N PRO A 35 24.76 -26.95 33.74
CA PRO A 35 25.76 -26.99 32.68
C PRO A 35 27.14 -26.57 33.21
N LYS A 36 28.13 -27.46 33.08
CA LYS A 36 29.54 -27.19 33.39
C LYS A 36 30.23 -26.43 32.25
N LEU A 37 30.88 -25.33 32.59
CA LEU A 37 31.92 -24.67 31.80
C LEU A 37 33.19 -25.52 31.83
N VAL A 38 33.76 -25.83 30.65
CA VAL A 38 35.07 -26.47 30.52
C VAL A 38 36.07 -25.46 29.96
N ALA A 39 37.12 -25.19 30.75
CA ALA A 39 38.30 -24.45 30.35
C ALA A 39 39.28 -25.37 29.60
N VAL A 40 39.94 -24.86 28.56
CA VAL A 40 41.04 -25.55 27.86
C VAL A 40 42.36 -24.79 28.13
N PRO A 41 43.49 -25.48 28.45
CA PRO A 41 44.74 -24.82 28.83
C PRO A 41 45.65 -24.47 27.62
N GLN A 42 46.53 -23.48 27.80
CA GLN A 42 47.61 -23.07 26.89
C GLN A 42 48.99 -23.56 27.37
N GLN A 43 49.91 -23.88 26.43
CA GLN A 43 51.37 -23.53 26.32
C GLN A 43 52.20 -24.62 25.55
N PRO A 44 53.44 -24.38 25.03
CA PRO A 44 53.86 -23.47 23.93
C PRO A 44 54.95 -24.04 22.94
N LEU A 45 55.48 -23.18 22.03
CA LEU A 45 56.71 -23.26 21.17
C LEU A 45 56.63 -24.07 19.84
N ALA A 46 57.24 -23.73 18.68
CA ALA A 46 58.35 -22.85 18.31
C ALA A 46 58.29 -22.37 16.83
N THR A 47 59.27 -21.56 16.43
CA THR A 47 59.33 -20.61 15.29
C THR A 47 60.09 -21.07 14.01
N LYS A 48 59.62 -20.57 12.84
CA LYS A 48 60.32 -20.11 11.59
C LYS A 48 60.99 -21.16 10.65
N PRO A 49 61.30 -20.82 9.36
CA PRO A 49 61.00 -19.61 8.55
C PRO A 49 60.45 -19.86 7.11
N ALA A 50 60.16 -18.75 6.41
CA ALA A 50 59.62 -18.62 5.05
C ALA A 50 60.58 -18.99 3.89
N ALA A 51 60.03 -19.39 2.74
CA ALA A 51 60.68 -19.33 1.42
C ALA A 51 59.66 -19.16 0.26
N LYS A 52 60.15 -18.55 -0.83
CA LYS A 52 59.45 -17.92 -1.96
C LYS A 52 59.01 -18.88 -3.09
N ILE A 53 57.95 -18.46 -3.79
CA ILE A 53 57.68 -18.45 -5.25
C ILE A 53 58.17 -19.64 -6.11
N ALA A 54 57.24 -20.31 -6.79
CA ALA A 54 57.36 -20.73 -8.20
C ALA A 54 55.99 -21.13 -8.80
N SER A 55 55.67 -20.58 -9.98
CA SER A 55 54.59 -21.04 -10.86
C SER A 55 54.96 -22.37 -11.53
N PRO A 56 53.97 -23.21 -11.91
CA PRO A 56 53.99 -23.72 -13.29
C PRO A 56 52.58 -23.89 -13.90
N VAL A 57 52.37 -23.41 -15.13
CA VAL A 57 52.38 -24.13 -16.44
C VAL A 57 51.00 -24.67 -16.85
N VAL A 58 50.61 -24.21 -18.03
CA VAL A 58 49.42 -24.48 -18.83
C VAL A 58 49.39 -25.94 -19.34
N ALA A 59 48.23 -26.59 -19.27
CA ALA A 59 47.93 -27.78 -20.05
C ALA A 59 46.62 -27.59 -20.85
N LYS A 60 46.74 -27.72 -22.17
CA LYS A 60 45.66 -27.73 -23.17
C LYS A 60 44.77 -28.96 -23.01
N LEU A 61 43.46 -28.80 -23.29
CA LEU A 61 42.55 -29.89 -23.65
C LEU A 61 41.80 -29.56 -24.97
N PRO A 62 41.40 -30.58 -25.75
CA PRO A 62 41.25 -30.50 -27.21
C PRO A 62 39.84 -30.14 -27.69
N ALA A 63 39.77 -29.71 -28.94
CA ALA A 63 38.56 -29.36 -29.69
C ALA A 63 37.99 -30.54 -30.49
N ALA A 64 36.65 -30.57 -30.67
CA ALA A 64 35.91 -30.99 -31.87
C ALA A 64 34.38 -30.98 -31.60
N PRO A 65 33.47 -30.95 -32.60
CA PRO A 65 33.61 -30.51 -34.00
C PRO A 65 32.49 -29.55 -34.48
N SER A 66 32.64 -29.13 -35.74
CA SER A 66 31.86 -28.20 -36.54
C SER A 66 30.38 -28.58 -36.78
N ARG A 67 29.52 -27.55 -36.85
CA ARG A 67 28.11 -27.66 -37.25
C ARG A 67 27.96 -27.28 -38.73
N ALA A 68 27.46 -28.21 -39.54
CA ALA A 68 27.15 -28.03 -40.95
C ALA A 68 25.86 -27.23 -41.19
N LYS A 69 25.75 -26.63 -42.38
CA LYS A 69 24.74 -25.65 -42.82
C LYS A 69 23.46 -26.27 -43.41
N THR A 70 22.32 -25.60 -43.12
CA THR A 70 21.09 -25.35 -43.95
C THR A 70 20.15 -26.52 -44.33
N PRO A 71 18.83 -26.29 -44.58
CA PRO A 71 18.24 -25.09 -45.19
C PRO A 71 16.96 -24.48 -44.56
N ALA A 72 16.68 -23.27 -45.05
CA ALA A 72 15.58 -22.39 -44.74
C ALA A 72 14.20 -22.97 -45.10
N VAL A 73 13.21 -22.70 -44.25
CA VAL A 73 11.77 -22.84 -44.55
C VAL A 73 11.12 -21.46 -44.49
N LYS A 74 10.25 -21.24 -45.48
CA LYS A 74 9.61 -20.00 -45.89
C LYS A 74 8.74 -19.36 -44.79
N ALA A 75 8.74 -18.03 -44.79
CA ALA A 75 7.85 -17.19 -44.02
C ALA A 75 6.40 -17.30 -44.50
N GLU A 76 5.48 -17.60 -43.58
CA GLU A 76 4.05 -17.32 -43.71
C GLU A 76 3.67 -16.20 -42.73
N LYS A 77 2.88 -15.25 -43.24
CA LYS A 77 2.41 -14.06 -42.52
C LYS A 77 1.43 -14.45 -41.40
N PRO A 78 1.44 -13.80 -40.23
CA PRO A 78 0.44 -14.06 -39.21
C PRO A 78 -0.90 -13.44 -39.62
N VAL A 79 -1.92 -14.28 -39.72
CA VAL A 79 -3.33 -13.87 -39.79
C VAL A 79 -3.70 -13.31 -38.42
N ALA A 80 -4.28 -12.11 -38.42
CA ALA A 80 -4.76 -11.42 -37.22
C ALA A 80 -5.75 -12.27 -36.43
N SER A 81 -5.37 -12.68 -35.22
CA SER A 81 -6.30 -13.15 -34.20
C SER A 81 -6.63 -11.98 -33.27
N LYS A 82 -7.93 -11.67 -33.17
CA LYS A 82 -8.47 -10.73 -32.18
C LYS A 82 -8.14 -11.26 -30.78
N ALA A 83 -7.18 -10.66 -30.10
CA ALA A 83 -6.95 -10.90 -28.69
C ALA A 83 -8.07 -10.24 -27.87
N LYS A 84 -9.04 -11.04 -27.43
CA LYS A 84 -9.76 -10.80 -26.18
C LYS A 84 -8.96 -11.48 -25.07
N SER A 85 -8.15 -10.72 -24.34
CA SER A 85 -7.55 -11.17 -23.09
C SER A 85 -8.44 -10.73 -21.93
N ALA A 86 -9.46 -11.53 -21.65
CA ALA A 86 -10.07 -11.59 -20.33
C ALA A 86 -9.41 -12.78 -19.63
N GLU A 87 -8.49 -12.52 -18.70
CA GLU A 87 -7.94 -13.58 -17.86
C GLU A 87 -9.07 -14.28 -17.08
N SER A 88 -8.99 -15.60 -17.06
CA SER A 88 -10.13 -16.45 -16.79
C SER A 88 -10.53 -16.46 -15.32
N ARG A 89 -11.64 -15.77 -14.98
CA ARG A 89 -12.48 -16.07 -13.81
C ARG A 89 -12.70 -17.58 -13.72
N VAL A 90 -12.10 -18.26 -12.75
CA VAL A 90 -12.33 -19.69 -12.49
C VAL A 90 -13.64 -19.84 -11.71
N LYS A 91 -14.77 -19.49 -12.35
CA LYS A 91 -16.10 -19.87 -11.88
C LYS A 91 -16.25 -21.38 -11.93
N SER A 92 -16.92 -21.98 -10.96
CA SER A 92 -17.22 -23.42 -10.97
C SER A 92 -18.07 -23.78 -12.20
N GLY A 93 -17.97 -25.03 -12.69
CA GLY A 93 -18.75 -25.48 -13.86
C GLY A 93 -20.26 -25.31 -13.65
N THR A 94 -20.72 -25.56 -12.43
CA THR A 94 -22.10 -25.38 -11.95
C THR A 94 -22.51 -23.91 -11.96
N SER A 95 -21.63 -23.00 -11.51
CA SER A 95 -21.86 -21.55 -11.52
C SER A 95 -21.94 -20.97 -12.94
N ARG A 96 -21.10 -21.46 -13.87
CA ARG A 96 -21.16 -21.06 -15.29
C ARG A 96 -22.43 -21.56 -15.99
N ALA A 97 -22.95 -22.72 -15.61
CA ALA A 97 -24.19 -23.25 -16.16
C ALA A 97 -25.39 -22.43 -15.67
N ALA A 98 -25.41 -22.06 -14.39
CA ALA A 98 -26.45 -21.25 -13.77
C ALA A 98 -26.52 -19.81 -14.32
N ASP A 99 -25.37 -19.18 -14.56
CA ASP A 99 -25.31 -17.85 -15.21
C ASP A 99 -25.97 -17.85 -16.60
N LYS A 100 -25.87 -18.97 -17.32
CA LYS A 100 -26.46 -19.12 -18.66
C LYS A 100 -27.96 -19.42 -18.62
N SER A 101 -28.45 -20.04 -17.54
CA SER A 101 -29.87 -20.39 -17.37
C SER A 101 -30.68 -19.35 -16.59
N GLY A 102 -30.03 -18.32 -16.02
CA GLY A 102 -30.69 -17.25 -15.26
C GLY A 102 -31.24 -17.71 -13.91
N VAL A 103 -30.72 -18.80 -13.35
CA VAL A 103 -31.19 -19.37 -12.07
C VAL A 103 -30.47 -18.68 -10.91
N THR A 104 -31.22 -18.27 -9.88
CA THR A 104 -30.68 -17.67 -8.67
C THR A 104 -29.84 -18.68 -7.87
N LYS A 105 -28.58 -18.35 -7.63
CA LYS A 105 -27.66 -19.18 -6.83
C LYS A 105 -27.89 -18.98 -5.33
N LEU A 106 -27.41 -19.94 -4.54
CA LEU A 106 -27.29 -19.82 -3.10
C LEU A 106 -25.81 -19.86 -2.73
N PHE A 107 -25.28 -18.74 -2.23
CA PHE A 107 -23.89 -18.64 -1.80
C PHE A 107 -23.77 -18.91 -0.30
N VAL A 108 -23.05 -19.97 0.05
CA VAL A 108 -22.72 -20.28 1.44
C VAL A 108 -21.41 -19.58 1.78
N LEU A 109 -21.45 -18.63 2.71
CA LEU A 109 -20.26 -17.86 3.08
C LEU A 109 -19.45 -18.55 4.17
N ASP A 110 -18.14 -18.48 4.03
CA ASP A 110 -17.17 -18.74 5.09
C ASP A 110 -17.01 -17.50 6.00
N THR A 111 -16.73 -17.71 7.29
CA THR A 111 -16.48 -16.63 8.27
C THR A 111 -15.33 -15.73 7.83
N ASN A 112 -14.28 -16.29 7.22
CA ASN A 112 -13.15 -15.51 6.74
C ASN A 112 -13.58 -14.44 5.72
N VAL A 113 -14.60 -14.71 4.89
CA VAL A 113 -15.13 -13.73 3.95
C VAL A 113 -15.74 -12.54 4.70
N LEU A 114 -16.57 -12.82 5.70
CA LEU A 114 -17.23 -11.81 6.54
C LEU A 114 -16.20 -11.00 7.36
N MET A 115 -15.17 -11.66 7.88
CA MET A 115 -14.13 -11.05 8.70
C MET A 115 -13.18 -10.15 7.89
N HIS A 116 -12.96 -10.45 6.61
CA HIS A 116 -12.13 -9.62 5.75
C HIS A 116 -12.91 -8.50 5.07
N ASP A 117 -14.20 -8.70 4.80
CA ASP A 117 -15.04 -7.69 4.16
C ASP A 117 -16.42 -7.61 4.84
N PRO A 118 -16.67 -6.55 5.63
CA PRO A 118 -17.92 -6.42 6.37
C PRO A 118 -19.14 -6.08 5.49
N SER A 119 -18.93 -5.81 4.20
CA SER A 119 -20.00 -5.56 3.23
C SER A 119 -20.29 -6.74 2.32
N SER A 120 -19.58 -7.86 2.51
CA SER A 120 -19.71 -9.07 1.68
C SER A 120 -21.13 -9.61 1.57
N LEU A 121 -21.94 -9.50 2.62
CA LEU A 121 -23.36 -9.89 2.62
C LEU A 121 -24.17 -9.24 1.48
N PHE A 122 -23.78 -8.06 1.00
CA PHE A 122 -24.54 -7.27 0.02
C PHE A 122 -23.96 -7.34 -1.40
N ARG A 123 -22.99 -8.23 -1.66
CA ARG A 123 -22.18 -8.23 -2.90
C ARG A 123 -22.49 -9.39 -3.85
N PHE A 124 -23.64 -10.03 -3.66
CA PHE A 124 -24.07 -11.17 -4.47
C PHE A 124 -25.20 -10.81 -5.46
N GLU A 125 -25.42 -9.51 -5.70
CA GLU A 125 -26.39 -8.99 -6.68
C GLU A 125 -27.80 -9.59 -6.48
N GLU A 126 -28.33 -10.32 -7.47
CA GLU A 126 -29.61 -11.03 -7.39
C GLU A 126 -29.58 -12.38 -6.66
N HIS A 127 -28.41 -12.85 -6.22
CA HIS A 127 -28.26 -14.17 -5.61
C HIS A 127 -28.44 -14.14 -4.10
N ASP A 128 -28.88 -15.28 -3.54
CA ASP A 128 -29.13 -15.40 -2.11
C ASP A 128 -27.85 -15.80 -1.36
N VAL A 129 -27.78 -15.41 -0.10
CA VAL A 129 -26.66 -15.66 0.81
C VAL A 129 -27.14 -16.55 1.95
N TYR A 130 -26.33 -17.56 2.31
CA TYR A 130 -26.60 -18.47 3.41
C TYR A 130 -25.45 -18.43 4.43
N LEU A 131 -25.79 -18.27 5.71
CA LEU A 131 -24.85 -18.28 6.82
C LEU A 131 -25.02 -19.53 7.69
N PRO A 132 -24.03 -20.44 7.70
CA PRO A 132 -23.97 -21.55 8.65
C PRO A 132 -23.87 -21.04 10.11
N MET A 133 -24.44 -21.78 11.08
CA MET A 133 -24.38 -21.36 12.50
C MET A 133 -22.94 -21.20 13.00
N ILE A 134 -22.03 -22.09 12.56
CA ILE A 134 -20.61 -22.01 12.91
C ILE A 134 -19.97 -20.68 12.49
N THR A 135 -20.45 -20.06 11.40
CA THR A 135 -19.93 -18.76 10.98
C THR A 135 -20.35 -17.63 11.90
N LEU A 136 -21.51 -17.75 12.55
CA LEU A 136 -21.97 -16.79 13.57
C LEU A 136 -21.19 -16.97 14.87
N GLU A 137 -20.91 -18.22 15.26
CA GLU A 137 -20.08 -18.54 16.44
C GLU A 137 -18.66 -17.98 16.29
N GLU A 138 -18.00 -18.26 15.16
CA GLU A 138 -16.67 -17.73 14.88
C GLU A 138 -16.67 -16.20 14.80
N LEU A 139 -17.70 -15.60 14.18
CA LEU A 139 -17.83 -14.14 14.13
C LEU A 139 -17.92 -13.55 15.54
N ASP A 140 -18.61 -14.21 16.49
CA ASP A 140 -18.71 -13.76 17.87
C ASP A 140 -17.38 -13.85 18.62
N ASP A 141 -16.67 -14.97 18.48
CA ASP A 141 -15.36 -15.17 19.09
C ASP A 141 -14.35 -14.14 18.60
N HIS A 142 -14.41 -13.78 17.31
CA HIS A 142 -13.53 -12.78 16.71
C HIS A 142 -13.90 -11.32 17.02
N LYS A 143 -14.98 -11.01 17.77
CA LYS A 143 -15.30 -9.63 18.19
C LYS A 143 -14.37 -9.06 19.25
N LYS A 144 -13.52 -9.88 19.88
CA LYS A 144 -12.66 -9.46 20.99
C LYS A 144 -11.35 -8.84 20.47
N GLY A 145 -10.90 -7.75 21.10
CA GLY A 145 -9.63 -7.07 20.76
C GLY A 145 -9.77 -5.82 19.88
N MET A 146 -8.64 -5.29 19.40
CA MET A 146 -8.57 -4.02 18.65
C MET A 146 -8.15 -4.18 17.18
N SER A 147 -8.07 -5.42 16.69
CA SER A 147 -7.68 -5.72 15.30
C SER A 147 -8.74 -5.29 14.29
N GLU A 148 -8.33 -5.16 13.02
CA GLU A 148 -9.27 -4.91 11.92
C GLU A 148 -10.27 -6.06 11.76
N VAL A 149 -9.82 -7.30 11.91
CA VAL A 149 -10.69 -8.50 11.94
C VAL A 149 -11.79 -8.34 13.00
N ALA A 150 -11.44 -7.93 14.23
CA ALA A 150 -12.41 -7.70 15.29
C ALA A 150 -13.35 -6.52 15.01
N ARG A 151 -12.86 -5.48 14.34
CA ARG A 151 -13.70 -4.35 13.88
C ARG A 151 -14.70 -4.79 12.82
N ASN A 152 -14.26 -5.56 11.83
CA ASN A 152 -15.08 -6.08 10.75
C ASN A 152 -16.12 -7.05 11.28
N ALA A 153 -15.72 -7.97 12.17
CA ALA A 153 -16.65 -8.88 12.85
C ALA A 153 -17.78 -8.13 13.56
N ARG A 154 -17.45 -7.08 14.33
CA ARG A 154 -18.47 -6.21 14.96
C ARG A 154 -19.35 -5.49 13.95
N GLN A 155 -18.81 -5.08 12.81
CA GLN A 155 -19.58 -4.40 11.77
C GLN A 155 -20.56 -5.35 11.10
N VAL A 156 -20.13 -6.56 10.74
CA VAL A 156 -21.00 -7.62 10.22
C VAL A 156 -22.10 -7.93 11.23
N SER A 157 -21.77 -8.12 12.51
CA SER A 157 -22.79 -8.40 13.52
C SER A 157 -23.80 -7.27 13.71
N ARG A 158 -23.38 -5.99 13.60
CA ARG A 158 -24.34 -4.87 13.59
C ARG A 158 -25.25 -4.89 12.36
N SER A 159 -24.71 -5.24 11.19
CA SER A 159 -25.52 -5.39 9.98
C SER A 159 -26.52 -6.55 10.11
N LEU A 160 -26.09 -7.69 10.67
CA LEU A 160 -26.96 -8.85 10.93
C LEU A 160 -28.07 -8.48 11.93
N ASP A 161 -27.72 -7.82 13.03
CA ASP A 161 -28.66 -7.34 14.05
C ASP A 161 -29.70 -6.39 13.44
N ALA A 162 -29.26 -5.44 12.61
CA ALA A 162 -30.16 -4.51 11.93
C ALA A 162 -31.03 -5.17 10.84
N LEU A 163 -30.58 -6.27 10.22
CA LEU A 163 -31.41 -7.05 9.29
C LEU A 163 -32.50 -7.82 10.05
N VAL A 164 -32.15 -8.43 11.18
CA VAL A 164 -33.02 -9.31 11.98
C VAL A 164 -33.97 -8.53 12.91
N GLY A 165 -33.61 -7.32 13.35
CA GLY A 165 -34.24 -6.62 14.48
C GLY A 165 -35.76 -6.35 14.42
N ASP A 166 -36.41 -6.51 13.26
CA ASP A 166 -37.87 -6.30 13.10
C ASP A 166 -38.57 -7.51 12.43
N ILE A 167 -38.07 -8.73 12.62
CA ILE A 167 -38.52 -9.92 11.87
C ILE A 167 -39.08 -10.97 12.84
N ASP A 168 -40.27 -11.48 12.55
CA ASP A 168 -40.90 -12.55 13.33
C ASP A 168 -40.20 -13.90 13.09
N HIS A 169 -40.27 -14.81 14.07
CA HIS A 169 -39.57 -16.10 14.01
C HIS A 169 -39.88 -16.93 12.76
N HIS A 170 -41.09 -16.82 12.22
CA HIS A 170 -41.53 -17.51 10.99
C HIS A 170 -40.97 -16.88 9.70
N GLU A 171 -40.58 -15.62 9.73
CA GLU A 171 -40.04 -14.90 8.57
C GLU A 171 -38.54 -15.18 8.38
N ILE A 172 -37.82 -15.56 9.44
CA ILE A 172 -36.39 -15.95 9.35
C ILE A 172 -36.19 -17.16 8.42
N GLU A 173 -37.14 -18.11 8.41
CA GLU A 173 -37.08 -19.28 7.53
C GLU A 173 -37.35 -18.95 6.06
N GLN A 174 -38.09 -17.86 5.78
CA GLN A 174 -38.41 -17.40 4.43
C GLN A 174 -37.28 -16.58 3.79
N GLY A 175 -36.26 -16.22 4.56
CA GLY A 175 -35.12 -15.42 4.13
C GLY A 175 -35.37 -13.92 4.27
N ILE A 176 -34.32 -13.18 4.63
CA ILE A 176 -34.38 -11.74 4.91
C ILE A 176 -33.87 -10.96 3.71
N ALA A 177 -34.67 -10.04 3.16
CA ALA A 177 -34.24 -9.22 2.03
C ALA A 177 -32.98 -8.38 2.37
N LEU A 178 -31.89 -8.57 1.63
CA LEU A 178 -30.61 -7.88 1.85
C LEU A 178 -30.68 -6.37 1.56
N SER A 179 -31.65 -5.95 0.75
CA SER A 179 -31.92 -4.55 0.42
C SER A 179 -32.52 -3.73 1.57
N LYS A 180 -32.97 -4.36 2.66
CA LYS A 180 -33.62 -3.69 3.82
C LYS A 180 -32.75 -2.58 4.43
N LEU A 181 -31.43 -2.70 4.38
CA LEU A 181 -30.47 -1.70 4.88
C LEU A 181 -30.10 -0.61 3.85
N GLY A 182 -30.84 -0.48 2.75
CA GLY A 182 -30.63 0.56 1.74
C GLY A 182 -29.67 0.18 0.61
N ASN A 183 -29.16 -1.07 0.59
CA ASN A 183 -28.32 -1.61 -0.48
C ASN A 183 -29.19 -2.04 -1.67
N LYS A 184 -29.53 -1.09 -2.55
CA LYS A 184 -30.46 -1.32 -3.69
C LYS A 184 -29.96 -2.37 -4.70
N ASP A 185 -28.65 -2.58 -4.77
CA ASP A 185 -28.03 -3.53 -5.68
C ASP A 185 -28.09 -4.98 -5.16
N ALA A 186 -28.31 -5.17 -3.85
CA ALA A 186 -28.44 -6.48 -3.21
C ALA A 186 -29.91 -6.95 -3.25
N LYS A 187 -30.31 -7.55 -4.37
CA LYS A 187 -31.70 -8.00 -4.62
C LYS A 187 -32.01 -9.38 -4.02
N GLY A 188 -31.00 -10.14 -3.58
CA GLY A 188 -31.16 -11.44 -2.94
C GLY A 188 -31.61 -11.39 -1.47
N HIS A 189 -31.74 -12.58 -0.89
CA HIS A 189 -32.14 -12.81 0.50
C HIS A 189 -31.01 -13.45 1.32
N LEU A 190 -30.99 -13.15 2.61
CA LEU A 190 -30.12 -13.75 3.61
C LEU A 190 -30.86 -14.86 4.35
N TYR A 191 -30.27 -16.05 4.37
CA TYR A 191 -30.75 -17.20 5.12
C TYR A 191 -29.76 -17.58 6.21
N PHE A 192 -30.29 -18.04 7.34
CA PHE A 192 -29.50 -18.63 8.41
C PHE A 192 -29.76 -20.13 8.50
N GLN A 193 -28.77 -20.86 8.99
CA GLN A 193 -28.97 -22.25 9.33
C GLN A 193 -29.90 -22.42 10.53
N THR A 194 -31.16 -22.79 10.29
CA THR A 194 -32.16 -23.02 11.35
C THR A 194 -32.29 -24.49 11.76
N LYS A 195 -31.77 -25.43 10.94
CA LYS A 195 -31.86 -26.87 11.18
C LYS A 195 -30.47 -27.49 11.38
N LEU A 196 -30.37 -28.40 12.34
CA LEU A 196 -29.19 -29.25 12.51
C LEU A 196 -29.17 -30.29 11.39
N GLN A 197 -28.45 -29.97 10.31
CA GLN A 197 -28.28 -30.85 9.17
C GLN A 197 -27.13 -31.82 9.42
N THR A 198 -27.41 -33.12 9.43
CA THR A 198 -26.40 -34.18 9.49
C THR A 198 -26.22 -34.80 8.11
N ALA A 199 -25.29 -34.27 7.33
CA ALA A 199 -24.77 -34.98 6.15
C ALA A 199 -23.51 -35.75 6.54
N SER A 200 -23.34 -36.98 6.03
CA SER A 200 -22.10 -37.74 6.23
C SER A 200 -21.05 -37.29 5.21
N LEU A 201 -19.98 -36.68 5.69
CA LEU A 201 -18.76 -36.50 4.90
C LEU A 201 -18.03 -37.87 4.75
N PRO A 202 -17.29 -38.11 3.65
CA PRO A 202 -16.52 -39.33 3.47
C PRO A 202 -15.59 -39.63 4.66
N ALA A 203 -15.47 -40.90 5.02
CA ALA A 203 -14.64 -41.36 6.14
C ALA A 203 -13.16 -41.02 5.88
N GLY A 204 -12.63 -39.99 6.56
CA GLY A 204 -11.25 -39.53 6.40
C GLY A 204 -11.01 -38.07 6.81
N LEU A 205 -12.06 -37.25 6.87
CA LEU A 205 -11.96 -35.87 7.39
C LEU A 205 -12.15 -35.85 8.91
N PRO A 206 -11.28 -35.14 9.67
CA PRO A 206 -11.44 -35.04 11.12
C PRO A 206 -12.75 -34.35 11.47
N GLN A 207 -13.63 -35.04 12.20
CA GLN A 207 -14.86 -34.44 12.74
C GLN A 207 -14.51 -33.34 13.75
N GLY A 208 -15.19 -32.19 13.67
CA GLY A 208 -15.11 -31.13 14.69
C GLY A 208 -14.31 -29.88 14.34
N LYS A 209 -13.65 -29.80 13.17
CA LYS A 209 -13.11 -28.51 12.68
C LYS A 209 -14.23 -27.69 12.01
N ALA A 210 -14.28 -26.39 12.30
CA ALA A 210 -15.28 -25.47 11.77
C ALA A 210 -15.40 -25.53 10.24
N ASP A 211 -14.28 -25.57 9.50
CA ASP A 211 -14.29 -25.73 8.04
C ASP A 211 -15.12 -26.95 7.59
N ASN A 212 -14.99 -28.07 8.29
CA ASN A 212 -15.64 -29.32 7.92
C ASN A 212 -17.14 -29.28 8.23
N GLN A 213 -17.54 -28.51 9.24
CA GLN A 213 -18.95 -28.25 9.52
C GLN A 213 -19.58 -27.39 8.40
N ILE A 214 -18.88 -26.36 7.94
CA ILE A 214 -19.35 -25.55 6.80
C ILE A 214 -19.51 -26.44 5.55
N LEU A 215 -18.53 -27.30 5.25
CA LEU A 215 -18.62 -28.24 4.11
C LEU A 215 -19.80 -29.21 4.24
N THR A 216 -20.11 -29.65 5.48
CA THR A 216 -21.27 -30.51 5.76
C THR A 216 -22.58 -29.78 5.44
N VAL A 217 -22.68 -28.51 5.82
CA VAL A 217 -23.85 -27.66 5.53
C VAL A 217 -24.02 -27.44 4.03
N VAL A 218 -22.95 -27.13 3.31
CA VAL A 218 -22.99 -26.97 1.83
C VAL A 218 -23.52 -28.24 1.17
N ARG A 219 -23.04 -29.42 1.59
CA ARG A 219 -23.48 -30.71 1.05
C ARG A 219 -24.95 -31.01 1.36
N ALA A 220 -25.41 -30.69 2.57
CA ALA A 220 -26.81 -30.86 2.95
C ALA A 220 -27.74 -29.96 2.12
N LEU A 221 -27.37 -28.70 1.94
CA LEU A 221 -28.14 -27.75 1.12
C LEU A 221 -28.22 -28.16 -0.35
N GLU A 222 -27.15 -28.72 -0.91
CA GLU A 222 -27.15 -29.26 -2.28
C GLU A 222 -28.15 -30.42 -2.43
N ALA A 223 -28.31 -31.25 -1.39
CA ALA A 223 -29.29 -32.33 -1.37
C ALA A 223 -30.74 -31.83 -1.15
N ASP A 224 -30.92 -30.81 -0.30
CA ASP A 224 -32.22 -30.25 0.06
C ASP A 224 -32.83 -29.38 -1.07
N GLN A 225 -32.01 -28.82 -1.96
CA GLN A 225 -32.44 -27.90 -3.02
C GLN A 225 -32.06 -28.39 -4.44
N PRO A 226 -32.65 -29.52 -4.91
CA PRO A 226 -32.34 -30.05 -6.23
C PRO A 226 -32.72 -29.05 -7.33
N GLY A 227 -31.74 -28.67 -8.14
CA GLY A 227 -31.91 -27.71 -9.25
C GLY A 227 -31.47 -26.28 -8.94
N ARG A 228 -31.15 -25.97 -7.67
CA ARG A 228 -30.54 -24.69 -7.29
C ARG A 228 -29.03 -24.87 -7.06
N PRO A 229 -28.16 -24.11 -7.75
CA PRO A 229 -26.72 -24.17 -7.50
C PRO A 229 -26.38 -23.63 -6.11
N VAL A 230 -25.81 -24.49 -5.27
CA VAL A 230 -25.23 -24.13 -3.96
C VAL A 230 -23.72 -23.99 -4.14
N VAL A 231 -23.18 -22.81 -3.83
CA VAL A 231 -21.77 -22.50 -4.06
C VAL A 231 -21.14 -22.01 -2.77
N LEU A 232 -20.07 -22.66 -2.35
CA LEU A 232 -19.26 -22.22 -1.22
C LEU A 232 -18.37 -21.04 -1.63
N VAL A 233 -18.35 -19.98 -0.83
CA VAL A 233 -17.50 -18.81 -1.05
C VAL A 233 -16.56 -18.67 0.13
N SER A 234 -15.26 -18.80 -0.13
CA SER A 234 -14.22 -18.72 0.91
C SER A 234 -12.98 -18.02 0.35
N LYS A 235 -12.24 -17.30 1.22
CA LYS A 235 -10.90 -16.79 0.90
C LYS A 235 -9.78 -17.80 1.16
N ASP A 236 -10.04 -18.86 1.94
CA ASP A 236 -9.03 -19.88 2.25
C ASP A 236 -8.93 -20.90 1.12
N ILE A 237 -7.73 -21.00 0.54
CA ILE A 237 -7.41 -21.98 -0.49
C ILE A 237 -7.61 -23.42 -0.01
N ASN A 238 -7.30 -23.73 1.25
CA ASN A 238 -7.44 -25.08 1.81
C ASN A 238 -8.91 -25.49 1.88
N MET A 239 -9.78 -24.57 2.29
CA MET A 239 -11.22 -24.81 2.31
C MET A 239 -11.77 -25.04 0.90
N ARG A 240 -11.35 -24.25 -0.09
CA ARG A 240 -11.73 -24.45 -1.50
C ARG A 240 -11.21 -25.77 -2.07
N ILE A 241 -9.98 -26.18 -1.73
CA ILE A 241 -9.41 -27.47 -2.14
C ILE A 241 -10.23 -28.62 -1.54
N LYS A 242 -10.55 -28.57 -0.25
CA LYS A 242 -11.40 -29.58 0.41
C LYS A 242 -12.77 -29.68 -0.24
N ALA A 243 -13.43 -28.55 -0.51
CA ALA A 243 -14.73 -28.53 -1.19
C ALA A 243 -14.66 -29.19 -2.56
N ARG A 244 -13.66 -28.84 -3.39
CA ARG A 244 -13.46 -29.44 -4.71
C ARG A 244 -13.17 -30.94 -4.63
N ALA A 245 -12.39 -31.38 -3.65
CA ALA A 245 -12.12 -32.81 -3.41
C ALA A 245 -13.39 -33.59 -3.03
N LEU A 246 -14.38 -32.92 -2.43
CA LEU A 246 -15.70 -33.46 -2.09
C LEU A 246 -16.73 -33.30 -3.22
N GLY A 247 -16.34 -32.74 -4.37
CA GLY A 247 -17.26 -32.46 -5.48
C GLY A 247 -18.19 -31.27 -5.25
N LEU A 248 -17.96 -30.47 -4.20
CA LEU A 248 -18.77 -29.29 -3.89
C LEU A 248 -18.31 -28.08 -4.70
N PRO A 249 -19.23 -27.30 -5.30
CA PRO A 249 -18.88 -26.06 -5.98
C PRO A 249 -18.29 -25.05 -4.98
N ALA A 250 -17.08 -24.56 -5.26
CA ALA A 250 -16.42 -23.55 -4.42
C ALA A 250 -15.74 -22.46 -5.26
N GLU A 251 -15.94 -21.22 -4.83
CA GLU A 251 -15.44 -20.00 -5.45
C GLU A 251 -14.63 -19.18 -4.45
N ASP A 252 -13.67 -18.45 -4.99
CA ASP A 252 -12.90 -17.47 -4.22
C ASP A 252 -13.73 -16.19 -4.08
N TYR A 253 -13.65 -15.56 -2.91
CA TYR A 253 -14.29 -14.28 -2.68
C TYR A 253 -13.40 -13.15 -3.21
N PHE A 254 -13.71 -12.71 -4.43
CA PHE A 254 -13.14 -11.51 -5.01
C PHE A 254 -14.03 -10.32 -4.70
N ASN A 255 -13.39 -9.22 -4.29
CA ASN A 255 -14.06 -7.94 -4.17
C ASN A 255 -13.53 -7.06 -5.30
N ASP A 256 -14.34 -6.84 -6.33
CA ASP A 256 -14.03 -6.00 -7.52
C ASP A 256 -13.72 -4.52 -7.17
N HIS A 257 -13.58 -4.16 -5.89
CA HIS A 257 -13.13 -2.86 -5.41
C HIS A 257 -11.73 -2.84 -4.77
N VAL A 258 -11.03 -3.97 -4.71
CA VAL A 258 -9.63 -4.01 -4.25
C VAL A 258 -8.73 -3.91 -5.47
N LEU A 259 -8.72 -2.74 -6.11
CA LEU A 259 -7.67 -2.28 -7.05
C LEU A 259 -6.86 -3.45 -7.66
N GLU A 260 -7.51 -4.29 -8.46
CA GLU A 260 -6.91 -5.52 -9.00
C GLU A 260 -5.89 -5.22 -10.10
N ASP A 261 -5.62 -3.94 -10.34
CA ASP A 261 -4.67 -3.48 -11.32
C ASP A 261 -3.70 -2.51 -10.64
N SER A 262 -2.69 -3.05 -9.93
CA SER A 262 -1.50 -2.25 -9.63
C SER A 262 -0.82 -1.72 -10.90
N ASP A 263 -1.06 -2.38 -12.04
CA ASP A 263 -0.69 -1.95 -13.39
C ASP A 263 -1.61 -0.86 -14.00
N LEU A 264 -2.77 -0.54 -13.40
CA LEU A 264 -3.66 0.59 -13.79
C LEU A 264 -3.76 1.67 -12.71
N LEU A 265 -2.81 1.73 -11.78
CA LEU A 265 -2.74 2.87 -10.86
C LEU A 265 -2.57 4.17 -11.65
N TYR A 266 -3.46 5.12 -11.37
CA TYR A 266 -3.37 6.48 -11.91
C TYR A 266 -1.95 7.01 -11.70
N SER A 267 -1.19 7.20 -12.78
CA SER A 267 0.22 7.61 -12.72
C SER A 267 0.41 9.10 -12.52
N GLY A 268 -0.65 9.89 -12.68
CA GLY A 268 -0.58 11.35 -12.73
C GLY A 268 0.02 11.90 -14.03
N ILE A 269 0.40 11.04 -14.98
CA ILE A 269 1.07 11.40 -16.22
C ILE A 269 0.35 10.76 -17.41
N VAL A 270 0.08 11.55 -18.45
CA VAL A 270 -0.46 11.05 -19.73
C VAL A 270 0.42 11.48 -20.90
N GLN A 271 0.74 10.52 -21.76
CA GLN A 271 1.29 10.81 -23.07
C GLN A 271 0.17 11.25 -24.01
N LEU A 272 0.32 12.42 -24.62
CA LEU A 272 -0.58 12.90 -25.65
C LEU A 272 -0.29 12.18 -26.98
N PRO A 273 -1.33 11.88 -27.78
CA PRO A 273 -1.15 11.34 -29.13
C PRO A 273 -0.36 12.29 -30.03
N GLU A 274 0.38 11.76 -31.02
CA GLU A 274 1.12 12.57 -32.00
C GLU A 274 0.22 13.57 -32.74
N ASP A 275 -1.04 13.22 -32.99
CA ASP A 275 -2.01 14.07 -33.65
C ASP A 275 -2.79 15.01 -32.70
N PHE A 276 -2.33 15.18 -31.46
CA PHE A 276 -3.00 15.97 -30.44
C PHE A 276 -3.29 17.39 -30.91
N TRP A 277 -2.27 18.12 -31.38
CA TRP A 277 -2.44 19.50 -31.86
C TRP A 277 -3.30 19.58 -33.12
N ASN A 278 -3.35 18.55 -33.97
CA ASN A 278 -4.25 18.52 -35.13
C ASN A 278 -5.73 18.43 -34.71
N LYS A 279 -6.02 17.63 -33.68
CA LYS A 279 -7.38 17.40 -33.16
C LYS A 279 -7.87 18.47 -32.17
N HIS A 280 -6.94 19.15 -31.49
CA HIS A 280 -7.24 20.10 -30.40
C HIS A 280 -6.77 21.53 -30.69
N GLY A 281 -6.09 21.76 -31.81
CA GLY A 281 -5.48 23.03 -32.21
C GLY A 281 -6.44 24.07 -32.80
N LYS A 282 -7.67 23.67 -33.17
CA LYS A 282 -8.67 24.61 -33.69
C LYS A 282 -9.21 25.49 -32.55
N GLY A 283 -8.97 26.80 -32.65
CA GLY A 283 -9.46 27.77 -31.66
C GLY A 283 -8.66 27.77 -30.35
N VAL A 284 -7.39 27.36 -30.38
CA VAL A 284 -6.51 27.44 -29.21
C VAL A 284 -6.25 28.90 -28.86
N GLU A 285 -6.51 29.26 -27.61
CA GLU A 285 -6.10 30.53 -27.05
C GLU A 285 -4.78 30.33 -26.30
N THR A 286 -3.82 31.21 -26.54
CA THR A 286 -2.54 31.20 -25.84
C THR A 286 -2.31 32.54 -25.20
N TRP A 287 -1.94 32.54 -23.92
CA TRP A 287 -1.54 33.74 -23.20
C TRP A 287 -0.36 33.44 -22.28
N GLN A 288 0.33 34.49 -21.86
CA GLN A 288 1.42 34.40 -20.90
C GLN A 288 1.04 35.15 -19.62
N GLU A 289 1.32 34.54 -18.48
CA GLU A 289 1.24 35.21 -17.18
C GLU A 289 2.64 35.31 -16.57
N ASN A 290 2.95 36.50 -16.07
CA ASN A 290 4.16 36.75 -15.30
C ASN A 290 3.78 36.81 -13.82
N LYS A 291 4.15 35.78 -13.06
CA LYS A 291 4.01 35.77 -11.59
C LYS A 291 5.39 35.59 -10.96
N ASN A 292 5.72 36.47 -10.02
CA ASN A 292 7.00 36.45 -9.29
C ASN A 292 8.24 36.38 -10.21
N GLY A 293 8.21 37.06 -11.36
CA GLY A 293 9.29 37.08 -12.33
C GLY A 293 9.39 35.82 -13.21
N LEU A 294 8.46 34.87 -13.09
CA LEU A 294 8.37 33.68 -13.92
C LEU A 294 7.29 33.87 -15.00
N SER A 295 7.71 33.92 -16.27
CA SER A 295 6.81 33.91 -17.42
C SER A 295 6.34 32.48 -17.68
N THR A 296 5.05 32.25 -17.55
CA THR A 296 4.43 30.94 -17.80
C THR A 296 3.42 31.05 -18.93
N THR A 297 3.47 30.12 -19.88
CA THR A 297 2.54 30.09 -21.01
C THR A 297 1.36 29.17 -20.70
N PHE A 298 0.17 29.63 -21.03
CA PHE A 298 -1.08 28.89 -20.87
C PHE A 298 -1.72 28.66 -22.24
N TYR A 299 -2.34 27.50 -22.40
CA TYR A 299 -3.08 27.09 -23.59
C TYR A 299 -4.50 26.70 -23.19
N ARG A 300 -5.50 27.39 -23.72
CA ARG A 300 -6.89 26.93 -23.68
C ARG A 300 -7.15 26.11 -24.92
N ILE A 301 -7.46 24.84 -24.73
CA ILE A 301 -7.66 23.88 -25.81
C ILE A 301 -9.03 23.23 -25.69
N THR A 302 -9.65 22.89 -26.81
CA THR A 302 -10.93 22.17 -26.85
C THR A 302 -10.79 20.91 -27.67
N GLY A 303 -11.28 19.77 -27.16
CA GLY A 303 -11.37 18.56 -27.97
C GLY A 303 -11.77 17.29 -27.24
N PRO A 304 -11.77 16.16 -27.95
CA PRO A 304 -12.37 14.91 -27.47
C PRO A 304 -11.58 14.21 -26.36
N LEU A 305 -10.27 14.48 -26.22
CA LEU A 305 -9.44 13.87 -25.17
C LEU A 305 -9.63 14.55 -23.81
N ILE A 306 -10.08 15.81 -23.80
CA ILE A 306 -10.15 16.63 -22.60
C ILE A 306 -11.00 16.02 -21.47
N PRO A 307 -12.20 15.44 -21.73
CA PRO A 307 -13.01 14.84 -20.68
C PRO A 307 -12.36 13.64 -19.97
N SER A 308 -11.32 13.02 -20.55
CA SER A 308 -10.57 11.93 -19.93
C SER A 308 -9.38 12.39 -19.09
N LEU A 309 -9.01 13.67 -19.17
CA LEU A 309 -7.93 14.23 -18.37
C LEU A 309 -8.42 14.60 -16.97
N LEU A 310 -7.50 14.73 -16.03
CA LEU A 310 -7.76 15.19 -14.67
C LEU A 310 -7.02 16.49 -14.37
N VAL A 311 -7.57 17.30 -13.47
CA VAL A 311 -6.86 18.50 -12.96
C VAL A 311 -5.57 18.05 -12.26
N ASN A 312 -4.51 18.84 -12.44
CA ASN A 312 -3.14 18.59 -12.03
C ASN A 312 -2.47 17.34 -12.62
N GLN A 313 -3.09 16.70 -13.62
CA GLN A 313 -2.44 15.68 -14.42
C GLN A 313 -1.36 16.32 -15.30
N PHE A 314 -0.20 15.70 -15.36
CA PHE A 314 0.86 16.09 -16.30
C PHE A 314 0.59 15.46 -17.65
N VAL A 315 0.80 16.23 -18.70
CA VAL A 315 0.69 15.80 -20.09
C VAL A 315 2.00 16.05 -20.81
N TYR A 316 2.39 15.12 -21.66
CA TYR A 316 3.58 15.30 -22.49
C TYR A 316 3.38 14.82 -23.91
N LEU A 317 4.11 15.45 -24.83
CA LEU A 317 4.19 15.06 -26.22
C LEU A 317 5.67 15.09 -26.62
N GLU A 318 6.18 13.97 -27.12
CA GLU A 318 7.57 13.81 -27.58
C GLU A 318 7.52 13.21 -28.99
N PRO A 319 7.33 14.03 -30.03
CA PRO A 319 7.17 13.56 -31.40
C PRO A 319 8.47 12.94 -31.94
N ASN A 320 8.37 11.79 -32.60
CA ASN A 320 9.53 11.16 -33.26
C ASN A 320 9.89 11.82 -34.60
N ASN A 321 9.08 12.77 -35.07
CA ASN A 321 9.20 13.43 -36.37
C ASN A 321 10.02 14.73 -36.35
N GLY A 322 10.64 15.07 -35.20
CA GLY A 322 11.46 16.28 -35.03
C GLY A 322 10.68 17.54 -34.67
N GLU A 323 9.36 17.45 -34.46
CA GLU A 323 8.58 18.52 -33.84
C GLU A 323 9.00 18.76 -32.38
N ALA A 324 8.75 19.97 -31.88
CA ALA A 324 9.13 20.35 -30.52
C ALA A 324 8.34 19.54 -29.48
N SER A 325 9.03 19.00 -28.48
CA SER A 325 8.39 18.37 -27.33
C SER A 325 7.56 19.38 -26.54
N PHE A 326 6.44 18.92 -26.01
CA PHE A 326 5.57 19.69 -25.15
C PHE A 326 5.43 19.01 -23.79
N TYR A 327 5.56 19.79 -22.72
CA TYR A 327 5.33 19.35 -21.35
C TYR A 327 4.41 20.35 -20.67
N GLY A 328 3.31 19.87 -20.10
CA GLY A 328 2.34 20.74 -19.44
C GLY A 328 1.62 20.07 -18.27
N GLN A 329 0.94 20.90 -17.50
CA GLN A 329 0.05 20.48 -16.42
C GLN A 329 -1.36 20.97 -16.72
N VAL A 330 -2.36 20.12 -16.52
CA VAL A 330 -3.77 20.50 -16.64
C VAL A 330 -4.15 21.34 -15.43
N ARG A 331 -4.52 22.61 -15.61
CA ARG A 331 -4.92 23.50 -14.51
C ARG A 331 -6.42 23.59 -14.32
N GLN A 332 -7.18 23.52 -15.40
CA GLN A 332 -8.64 23.63 -15.36
C GLN A 332 -9.26 22.75 -16.44
N ILE A 333 -10.43 22.18 -16.16
CA ILE A 333 -11.25 21.44 -17.11
C ILE A 333 -12.69 21.97 -17.01
N ASN A 334 -13.28 22.30 -18.15
CA ASN A 334 -14.70 22.66 -18.28
C ASN A 334 -15.28 21.95 -19.51
N GLY A 335 -15.95 20.82 -19.27
CA GLY A 335 -16.50 19.96 -20.33
C GLY A 335 -15.41 19.46 -21.27
N LYS A 336 -15.43 19.93 -22.53
CA LYS A 336 -14.43 19.57 -23.55
C LYS A 336 -13.27 20.57 -23.65
N THR A 337 -13.22 21.56 -22.78
CA THR A 337 -12.19 22.61 -22.78
C THR A 337 -11.27 22.44 -21.59
N ALA A 338 -9.95 22.54 -21.79
CA ALA A 338 -8.97 22.55 -20.72
C ALA A 338 -8.02 23.74 -20.82
N VAL A 339 -7.48 24.16 -19.69
CA VAL A 339 -6.34 25.06 -19.63
C VAL A 339 -5.11 24.25 -19.26
N LEU A 340 -4.13 24.20 -20.16
CA LEU A 340 -2.82 23.62 -19.93
C LEU A 340 -1.83 24.72 -19.59
N GLN A 341 -0.94 24.45 -18.65
CA GLN A 341 0.15 25.34 -18.26
C GLN A 341 1.49 24.70 -18.62
N THR A 342 2.41 25.44 -19.23
CA THR A 342 3.79 24.97 -19.44
C THR A 342 4.52 24.78 -18.13
N LEU A 343 5.38 23.78 -18.07
CA LEU A 343 6.15 23.48 -16.87
C LEU A 343 7.39 24.38 -16.75
N ARG A 344 7.82 24.60 -15.51
CA ARG A 344 9.14 25.14 -15.24
C ARG A 344 10.18 24.03 -15.41
N ASP A 345 11.22 24.28 -16.18
CA ASP A 345 12.30 23.33 -16.36
C ASP A 345 13.26 23.33 -15.16
N TYR A 346 13.06 22.39 -14.24
CA TYR A 346 13.94 22.11 -13.10
C TYR A 346 15.20 21.31 -13.46
N GLY A 347 15.41 20.92 -14.72
CA GLY A 347 16.65 20.29 -15.18
C GLY A 347 17.79 21.30 -15.36
N HIS A 348 17.44 22.56 -15.59
CA HIS A 348 18.40 23.65 -15.75
C HIS A 348 18.94 24.15 -14.39
N ALA A 349 20.26 24.32 -14.27
CA ALA A 349 20.92 24.70 -13.01
C ALA A 349 20.38 25.98 -12.36
N LYS A 350 19.99 26.98 -13.16
CA LYS A 350 19.36 28.24 -12.69
C LYS A 350 18.01 28.04 -12.00
N HIS A 351 17.35 26.91 -12.22
CA HIS A 351 16.06 26.58 -11.62
C HIS A 351 16.20 25.48 -10.57
N SER A 352 17.42 25.13 -10.15
CA SER A 352 17.62 24.15 -9.08
C SER A 352 16.84 24.52 -7.81
N VAL A 353 16.33 23.49 -7.13
CA VAL A 353 15.61 23.62 -5.86
C VAL A 353 16.55 23.13 -4.78
N TRP A 354 17.03 24.04 -3.93
CA TRP A 354 18.01 23.72 -2.89
C TRP A 354 19.22 22.93 -3.44
N GLY A 355 19.77 23.39 -4.57
CA GLY A 355 20.89 22.73 -5.26
C GLY A 355 20.56 21.45 -6.05
N ILE A 356 19.31 20.97 -6.01
CA ILE A 356 18.87 19.78 -6.75
C ILE A 356 18.23 20.16 -8.08
N THR A 357 18.63 19.46 -9.15
CA THR A 357 18.03 19.54 -10.48
C THR A 357 17.32 18.23 -10.82
N SER A 358 16.24 18.29 -11.60
CA SER A 358 15.58 17.09 -12.12
C SER A 358 16.45 16.43 -13.19
N ARG A 359 16.65 15.12 -13.09
CA ARG A 359 17.44 14.34 -14.08
C ARG A 359 16.60 13.77 -15.21
N ASN A 360 15.31 13.60 -14.96
CA ASN A 360 14.36 13.10 -15.94
C ASN A 360 13.02 13.84 -15.82
N ARG A 361 12.14 13.58 -16.79
CA ARG A 361 10.81 14.19 -16.90
C ARG A 361 9.96 13.99 -15.65
N GLU A 362 9.96 12.79 -15.08
CA GLU A 362 9.11 12.45 -13.94
C GLU A 362 9.55 13.24 -12.68
N GLN A 363 10.87 13.39 -12.47
CA GLN A 363 11.40 14.25 -11.41
C GLN A 363 11.07 15.73 -11.64
N ASN A 364 11.08 16.19 -12.91
CA ASN A 364 10.70 17.54 -13.27
C ASN A 364 9.22 17.81 -12.94
N PHE A 365 8.34 16.85 -13.24
CA PHE A 365 6.92 16.90 -12.90
C PHE A 365 6.72 16.90 -11.39
N ALA A 366 7.43 16.03 -10.67
CA ALA A 366 7.38 15.99 -9.20
C ALA A 366 7.80 17.33 -8.58
N LEU A 367 8.86 17.98 -9.07
CA LEU A 367 9.29 19.30 -8.58
C LEU A 367 8.29 20.41 -8.91
N ASN A 368 7.70 20.43 -10.10
CA ASN A 368 6.62 21.37 -10.43
C ASN A 368 5.45 21.22 -9.46
N LEU A 369 5.07 20.00 -9.10
CA LEU A 369 3.99 19.75 -8.17
C LEU A 369 4.35 20.09 -6.71
N LEU A 370 5.56 19.73 -6.26
CA LEU A 370 6.03 20.02 -4.90
C LEU A 370 6.17 21.52 -4.65
N MET A 371 6.60 22.28 -5.66
CA MET A 371 6.82 23.73 -5.60
C MET A 371 5.57 24.56 -5.91
N ASP A 372 4.46 23.94 -6.33
CA ASP A 372 3.19 24.64 -6.58
C ASP A 372 2.45 24.92 -5.26
N PRO A 373 2.33 26.18 -4.80
CA PRO A 373 1.67 26.50 -3.54
C PRO A 373 0.15 26.22 -3.57
N GLU A 374 -0.46 26.07 -4.75
CA GLU A 374 -1.90 25.77 -4.88
C GLU A 374 -2.22 24.29 -4.63
N CYS A 375 -1.20 23.42 -4.62
CA CYS A 375 -1.34 22.00 -4.35
C CYS A 375 -1.04 21.67 -2.88
N ASP A 376 -2.08 21.57 -2.06
CA ASP A 376 -1.99 21.24 -0.64
C ASP A 376 -1.64 19.77 -0.38
N PHE A 377 -2.05 18.85 -1.27
CA PHE A 377 -1.83 17.41 -1.09
C PHE A 377 -1.09 16.80 -2.26
N VAL A 378 0.11 16.29 -2.01
CA VAL A 378 0.99 15.71 -3.04
C VAL A 378 1.26 14.25 -2.71
N THR A 379 1.17 13.39 -3.71
CA THR A 379 1.55 11.97 -3.59
C THR A 379 2.61 11.64 -4.61
N LEU A 380 3.75 11.13 -4.16
CA LEU A 380 4.82 10.63 -5.05
C LEU A 380 4.98 9.13 -4.84
N LEU A 381 4.69 8.37 -5.89
CA LEU A 381 4.93 6.94 -5.95
C LEU A 381 6.20 6.65 -6.76
N GLY A 382 6.82 5.51 -6.51
CA GLY A 382 7.91 5.02 -7.34
C GLY A 382 8.80 4.05 -6.62
N GLN A 383 9.63 3.34 -7.37
CA GLN A 383 10.60 2.39 -6.82
C GLN A 383 11.65 3.08 -5.95
N ALA A 384 12.38 2.31 -5.15
CA ALA A 384 13.48 2.83 -4.36
C ALA A 384 14.56 3.46 -5.29
N GLY A 385 15.14 4.60 -4.91
CA GLY A 385 16.15 5.31 -5.71
C GLY A 385 15.63 6.26 -6.81
N THR A 386 14.31 6.44 -6.91
CA THR A 386 13.68 7.43 -7.83
C THR A 386 13.80 8.88 -7.35
N GLY A 387 14.26 9.11 -6.12
CA GLY A 387 14.50 10.45 -5.57
C GLY A 387 13.34 11.07 -4.80
N LYS A 388 12.24 10.35 -4.54
CA LYS A 388 11.05 10.82 -3.79
C LYS A 388 11.37 11.68 -2.55
N THR A 389 12.08 11.09 -1.59
CA THR A 389 12.43 11.74 -0.31
C THR A 389 13.38 12.92 -0.52
N LEU A 390 14.37 12.78 -1.42
CA LEU A 390 15.32 13.85 -1.74
C LEU A 390 14.60 15.08 -2.34
N LEU A 391 13.74 14.87 -3.34
CA LEU A 391 13.00 15.96 -3.99
C LEU A 391 12.04 16.64 -3.02
N ALA A 392 11.30 15.87 -2.21
CA ALA A 392 10.39 16.41 -1.21
C ALA A 392 11.14 17.24 -0.14
N LEU A 393 12.32 16.78 0.29
CA LEU A 393 13.16 17.51 1.22
C LEU A 393 13.72 18.80 0.63
N ALA A 394 14.27 18.74 -0.58
CA ALA A 394 14.77 19.92 -1.28
C ALA A 394 13.67 20.98 -1.43
N ALA A 395 12.47 20.58 -1.87
CA ALA A 395 11.31 21.46 -1.99
C ALA A 395 10.85 22.01 -0.63
N GLY A 396 10.88 21.19 0.42
CA GLY A 396 10.54 21.61 1.78
C GLY A 396 11.53 22.64 2.34
N LEU A 397 12.83 22.42 2.17
CA LEU A 397 13.88 23.33 2.61
C LEU A 397 13.81 24.67 1.87
N ALA A 398 13.69 24.64 0.54
CA ALA A 398 13.49 25.85 -0.26
C ALA A 398 12.24 26.63 0.19
N GLN A 399 11.14 25.92 0.49
CA GLN A 399 9.90 26.57 0.91
C GLN A 399 9.88 27.06 2.36
N VAL A 400 10.73 26.52 3.24
CA VAL A 400 10.82 26.94 4.65
C VAL A 400 11.90 27.99 4.89
N LEU A 401 13.04 27.87 4.21
CA LEU A 401 14.22 28.70 4.45
C LEU A 401 14.35 29.85 3.44
N GLU A 402 14.11 29.60 2.15
CA GLU A 402 14.27 30.63 1.10
C GLU A 402 12.98 31.45 0.94
N THR A 403 11.89 30.80 0.56
CA THR A 403 10.61 31.51 0.27
C THR A 403 9.78 31.78 1.52
N LYS A 404 10.05 31.07 2.63
CA LYS A 404 9.36 31.19 3.92
C LYS A 404 7.83 31.02 3.81
N THR A 405 7.39 30.21 2.86
CA THR A 405 5.97 29.84 2.67
C THR A 405 5.48 29.00 3.84
N TYR A 406 6.34 28.11 4.37
CA TYR A 406 6.05 27.30 5.54
C TYR A 406 7.02 27.60 6.68
N ASN A 407 6.60 27.36 7.91
CA ASN A 407 7.41 27.67 9.09
C ASN A 407 8.40 26.57 9.44
N GLU A 408 8.02 25.31 9.18
CA GLU A 408 8.72 24.12 9.67
C GLU A 408 8.38 22.90 8.81
N ILE A 409 9.35 21.99 8.67
CA ILE A 409 9.18 20.68 8.03
C ILE A 409 8.89 19.66 9.13
N ILE A 410 7.79 18.92 9.00
CA ILE A 410 7.49 17.78 9.88
C ILE A 410 7.66 16.52 9.05
N VAL A 411 8.35 15.53 9.60
CA VAL A 411 8.59 14.25 8.94
C VAL A 411 8.06 13.13 9.81
N THR A 412 7.28 12.25 9.22
CA THR A 412 6.76 11.05 9.89
C THR A 412 6.96 9.83 9.00
N ARG A 413 7.32 8.70 9.61
CA ARG A 413 7.54 7.42 8.93
C ARG A 413 6.83 6.32 9.73
N VAL A 414 6.24 5.35 9.04
CA VAL A 414 5.73 4.13 9.69
C VAL A 414 6.91 3.20 9.98
N THR A 415 7.09 2.83 11.25
CA THR A 415 8.04 1.77 11.61
C THR A 415 7.31 0.43 11.57
N VAL A 416 7.60 -0.39 10.56
CA VAL A 416 7.19 -1.80 10.55
C VAL A 416 8.40 -2.61 11.05
N PRO A 417 8.32 -3.26 12.22
CA PRO A 417 9.45 -4.04 12.72
C PRO A 417 9.71 -5.23 11.79
N VAL A 418 10.95 -5.38 11.34
CA VAL A 418 11.40 -6.55 10.58
C VAL A 418 11.99 -7.54 11.58
N GLY A 419 11.14 -8.38 12.20
CA GLY A 419 11.56 -9.41 13.16
C GLY A 419 10.79 -9.40 14.48
N GLU A 420 11.33 -10.09 15.50
CA GLU A 420 10.80 -10.00 16.87
C GLU A 420 10.87 -8.55 17.36
N ASP A 421 9.71 -8.05 17.79
CA ASP A 421 9.53 -6.69 18.33
C ASP A 421 10.65 -6.44 19.35
N ILE A 422 11.55 -5.47 19.10
CA ILE A 422 12.76 -5.21 19.94
C ILE A 422 12.37 -4.70 21.35
N GLY A 423 11.10 -4.81 21.72
CA GLY A 423 10.49 -4.16 22.86
C GLY A 423 10.47 -2.65 22.69
N PHE A 424 10.00 -1.96 23.72
CA PHE A 424 10.03 -0.51 23.74
C PHE A 424 11.47 -0.02 23.88
N LEU A 425 12.01 0.64 22.84
CA LEU A 425 13.23 1.44 22.97
C LEU A 425 12.98 2.53 24.04
N PRO A 426 13.71 2.54 25.18
CA PRO A 426 13.65 3.65 26.13
C PRO A 426 14.34 4.87 25.50
N GLY A 427 13.77 6.07 25.68
CA GLY A 427 14.32 7.29 25.08
C GLY A 427 13.24 8.26 24.60
N THR A 428 13.68 9.37 24.02
CA THR A 428 12.82 10.37 23.38
C THR A 428 12.18 9.83 22.09
N GLU A 429 11.13 10.47 21.60
CA GLU A 429 10.48 10.08 20.34
C GLU A 429 11.50 10.03 19.18
N GLU A 430 12.41 10.99 19.14
CA GLU A 430 13.44 11.11 18.11
C GLU A 430 14.47 9.97 18.19
N GLU A 431 14.95 9.64 19.40
CA GLU A 431 15.86 8.51 19.62
C GLU A 431 15.25 7.16 19.20
N LYS A 432 13.94 6.98 19.41
CA LYS A 432 13.23 5.75 18.99
C LYS A 432 13.07 5.65 17.47
N MET A 433 12.93 6.79 16.81
CA MET A 433 12.80 6.85 15.35
C MET A 433 14.16 6.83 14.66
N SER A 434 15.24 7.22 15.33
CA SER A 434 16.60 7.37 14.77
C SER A 434 17.08 6.19 13.92
N PRO A 435 16.92 4.90 14.33
CA PRO A 435 17.35 3.76 13.50
C PRO A 435 16.67 3.72 12.12
N TRP A 436 15.46 4.26 12.02
CA TRP A 436 14.64 4.30 10.81
C TRP A 436 14.85 5.58 10.00
N MET A 437 15.67 6.52 10.48
CA MET A 437 15.90 7.81 9.84
C MET A 437 17.26 7.90 9.14
N GLY A 438 18.09 6.84 9.15
CA GLY A 438 19.39 6.86 8.49
C GLY A 438 19.32 7.29 7.02
N ALA A 439 18.40 6.71 6.23
CA ALA A 439 18.22 7.11 4.82
C ALA A 439 17.73 8.56 4.66
N PHE A 440 17.05 9.11 5.67
CA PHE A 440 16.65 10.51 5.69
C PHE A 440 17.84 11.43 5.97
N ASP A 441 18.68 11.07 6.94
CA ASP A 441 19.90 11.80 7.27
C ASP A 441 20.91 11.79 6.11
N ASP A 442 21.03 10.67 5.39
CA ASP A 442 21.86 10.58 4.18
C ASP A 442 21.41 11.59 3.10
N ASN A 443 20.10 11.73 2.88
CA ASN A 443 19.56 12.73 1.95
C ASN A 443 19.85 14.16 2.42
N LEU A 444 19.78 14.41 3.74
CA LEU A 444 20.11 15.71 4.30
C LEU A 444 21.59 16.05 4.13
N GLU A 445 22.49 15.06 4.24
CA GLU A 445 23.92 15.25 3.96
C GLU A 445 24.17 15.65 2.50
N VAL A 446 23.46 15.02 1.54
CA VAL A 446 23.54 15.41 0.12
C VAL A 446 23.10 16.86 -0.08
N LEU A 447 22.01 17.28 0.57
CA LEU A 447 21.47 18.65 0.50
C LEU A 447 22.35 19.69 1.21
N ASN A 448 23.25 19.27 2.10
CA ASN A 448 24.19 20.16 2.78
C ASN A 448 25.50 20.36 2.00
N LYS A 449 25.80 19.50 1.01
CA LYS A 449 27.03 19.56 0.20
C LYS A 449 27.00 20.66 -0.88
N SER A 450 25.88 21.34 -1.08
CA SER A 450 25.75 22.42 -2.07
C SER A 450 26.49 23.71 -1.68
N ASP A 451 26.81 23.91 -0.39
CA ASP A 451 27.57 25.08 0.09
C ASP A 451 29.07 24.80 0.16
N ASN A 452 29.72 24.78 -1.01
CA ASN A 452 31.17 24.62 -1.09
C ASN A 452 31.98 25.87 -0.69
N ASP A 453 31.35 27.05 -0.66
CA ASP A 453 32.02 28.34 -0.38
C ASP A 453 32.05 28.73 1.11
N ALA A 454 31.29 28.04 1.98
CA ALA A 454 31.34 28.27 3.41
C ALA A 454 32.42 27.37 4.04
N GLY A 455 33.38 27.96 4.76
CA GLY A 455 34.33 27.20 5.58
C GLY A 455 33.63 26.34 6.65
N ASP A 456 34.35 25.43 7.31
CA ASP A 456 33.78 24.42 8.23
C ASP A 456 32.82 24.99 9.29
N TRP A 457 33.07 26.22 9.76
CA TRP A 457 32.20 26.91 10.72
C TRP A 457 30.86 27.37 10.12
N GLY A 458 30.85 27.85 8.87
CA GLY A 458 29.62 28.26 8.18
C GLY A 458 28.74 27.07 7.80
N ARG A 459 29.36 25.91 7.49
CA ARG A 459 28.65 24.65 7.27
C ARG A 459 27.96 24.15 8.53
N ALA A 460 28.64 24.18 9.68
CA ALA A 460 28.05 23.78 10.96
C ALA A 460 26.85 24.65 11.35
N ALA A 461 26.96 25.98 11.22
CA ALA A 461 25.86 26.90 11.52
C ALA A 461 24.65 26.70 10.59
N THR A 462 24.90 26.44 9.30
CA THR A 462 23.84 26.15 8.32
C THR A 462 23.16 24.82 8.61
N GLN A 463 23.93 23.79 8.98
CA GLN A 463 23.42 22.49 9.38
C GLN A 463 22.54 22.56 10.64
N ASP A 464 22.95 23.34 11.64
CA ASP A 464 22.16 23.58 12.85
C ASP A 464 20.85 24.32 12.55
N LEU A 465 20.90 25.33 11.66
CA LEU A 465 19.70 26.04 11.22
C LEU A 465 18.72 25.10 10.51
N ILE A 466 19.20 24.26 9.59
CA ILE A 466 18.38 23.29 8.87
C ILE A 466 17.74 22.30 9.85
N ARG A 467 18.55 21.69 10.73
CA ARG A 467 18.06 20.74 11.74
C ARG A 467 17.03 21.37 12.67
N SER A 468 17.19 22.64 13.02
CA SER A 468 16.22 23.34 13.89
C SER A 468 14.82 23.43 13.27
N ARG A 469 14.72 23.47 11.93
CA ARG A 469 13.48 23.59 11.14
C ARG A 469 12.86 22.25 10.73
N ILE A 470 13.53 21.13 10.99
CA ILE A 470 13.01 19.80 10.74
C ILE A 470 12.59 19.16 12.07
N LYS A 471 11.37 18.62 12.12
CA LYS A 471 10.87 17.88 13.28
C LYS A 471 10.44 16.48 12.88
N ILE A 472 11.11 15.48 13.45
CA ILE A 472 10.74 14.08 13.29
C ILE A 472 9.66 13.75 14.32
N LYS A 473 8.52 13.23 13.85
CA LYS A 473 7.36 12.91 14.67
C LYS A 473 6.78 11.54 14.33
N SER A 474 6.37 10.80 15.35
CA SER A 474 5.61 9.56 15.22
C SER A 474 4.15 9.86 14.88
N LEU A 475 3.49 8.89 14.24
CA LEU A 475 2.08 8.98 13.90
C LEU A 475 1.16 9.19 15.11
N ASN A 476 1.52 8.61 16.26
CA ASN A 476 0.75 8.73 17.49
C ASN A 476 0.73 10.17 18.01
N PHE A 477 1.83 10.91 17.83
CA PHE A 477 1.95 12.30 18.27
C PHE A 477 1.12 13.27 17.41
N MET A 478 0.83 12.89 16.16
CA MET A 478 0.04 13.69 15.22
C MET A 478 -1.45 13.72 15.58
N ARG A 479 -1.92 12.72 16.33
CA ARG A 479 -3.33 12.58 16.70
C ARG A 479 -3.76 13.70 17.65
N GLY A 480 -4.90 14.33 17.35
CA GLY A 480 -5.47 15.39 18.19
C GLY A 480 -4.86 16.78 18.00
N ARG A 481 -3.90 16.95 17.08
CA ARG A 481 -3.29 18.24 16.75
C ARG A 481 -3.92 18.88 15.51
N THR A 482 -3.57 20.12 15.22
CA THR A 482 -3.84 20.78 13.94
C THR A 482 -2.53 21.43 13.50
N PHE A 483 -2.11 21.16 12.26
CA PHE A 483 -0.90 21.73 11.67
C PHE A 483 -1.28 22.96 10.87
N VAL A 484 -0.57 24.07 11.06
CA VAL A 484 -0.82 25.34 10.36
C VAL A 484 0.51 25.85 9.84
N ASN A 485 0.55 26.24 8.56
CA ASN A 485 1.78 26.71 7.90
C ASN A 485 2.94 25.69 8.00
N LYS A 486 2.65 24.40 7.81
CA LYS A 486 3.62 23.30 7.90
C LYS A 486 3.84 22.61 6.56
N PHE A 487 5.05 22.13 6.34
CA PHE A 487 5.37 21.21 5.25
C PHE A 487 5.52 19.80 5.83
N LEU A 488 4.49 18.97 5.70
CA LEU A 488 4.43 17.65 6.33
C LEU A 488 4.77 16.55 5.31
N ILE A 489 5.87 15.83 5.55
CA ILE A 489 6.28 14.66 4.76
C ILE A 489 5.89 13.39 5.53
N ILE A 490 5.15 12.51 4.85
CA ILE A 490 4.78 11.18 5.31
C ILE A 490 5.53 10.19 4.42
N ASP A 491 6.63 9.64 4.94
CA ASP A 491 7.47 8.68 4.22
C ASP A 491 7.04 7.23 4.52
N GLU A 492 7.32 6.33 3.58
CA GLU A 492 6.83 4.95 3.55
C GLU A 492 5.31 4.83 3.76
N ALA A 493 4.55 5.72 3.12
CA ALA A 493 3.11 5.81 3.28
C ALA A 493 2.36 4.56 2.81
N GLN A 494 2.99 3.67 2.01
CA GLN A 494 2.40 2.40 1.59
C GLN A 494 2.07 1.48 2.78
N ASN A 495 2.79 1.64 3.90
CA ASN A 495 2.61 0.87 5.12
C ASN A 495 1.47 1.43 6.02
N LEU A 496 0.82 2.52 5.61
CA LEU A 496 -0.34 3.07 6.32
C LEU A 496 -1.63 2.43 5.84
N THR A 497 -2.57 2.21 6.76
CA THR A 497 -3.97 1.91 6.43
C THR A 497 -4.72 3.18 5.97
N PRO A 498 -5.82 3.06 5.21
CA PRO A 498 -6.67 4.20 4.82
C PRO A 498 -7.14 5.04 6.01
N LYS A 499 -7.42 4.39 7.15
CA LYS A 499 -7.83 5.07 8.39
C LYS A 499 -6.70 5.92 8.99
N GLN A 500 -5.46 5.43 8.95
CA GLN A 500 -4.31 6.18 9.44
C GLN A 500 -4.03 7.38 8.54
N VAL A 501 -4.02 7.21 7.22
CA VAL A 501 -3.83 8.34 6.30
C VAL A 501 -4.93 9.39 6.50
N LYS A 502 -6.20 8.97 6.58
CA LYS A 502 -7.31 9.88 6.91
C LYS A 502 -7.08 10.63 8.23
N THR A 503 -6.55 9.96 9.25
CA THR A 503 -6.27 10.56 10.56
C THR A 503 -5.17 11.61 10.49
N LEU A 504 -4.19 11.47 9.59
CA LEU A 504 -3.11 12.45 9.38
C LEU A 504 -3.58 13.61 8.51
N VAL A 505 -4.20 13.32 7.37
CA VAL A 505 -4.61 14.34 6.39
C VAL A 505 -5.64 15.30 6.97
N THR A 506 -6.58 14.80 7.77
CA THR A 506 -7.59 15.64 8.46
C THR A 506 -7.01 16.57 9.54
N ARG A 507 -5.69 16.55 9.77
CA ARG A 507 -4.99 17.43 10.70
C ARG A 507 -4.35 18.63 10.02
N ALA A 508 -4.34 18.67 8.68
CA ALA A 508 -3.94 19.86 7.94
C ALA A 508 -4.93 21.00 8.21
N GLY A 509 -4.46 22.03 8.89
CA GLY A 509 -5.07 23.35 8.93
C GLY A 509 -4.53 24.24 7.82
N PRO A 510 -4.97 25.52 7.77
CA PRO A 510 -4.63 26.44 6.70
C PRO A 510 -3.12 26.57 6.45
N GLY A 511 -2.75 26.71 5.17
CA GLY A 511 -1.36 26.85 4.75
C GLY A 511 -0.49 25.62 5.00
N THR A 512 -1.08 24.44 5.22
CA THR A 512 -0.31 23.19 5.38
C THR A 512 -0.29 22.39 4.09
N LYS A 513 0.90 22.02 3.64
CA LYS A 513 1.10 21.08 2.54
C LYS A 513 1.47 19.72 3.10
N ILE A 514 0.80 18.67 2.63
CA ILE A 514 1.08 17.27 2.99
C ILE A 514 1.61 16.52 1.77
N ILE A 515 2.72 15.81 1.96
CA ILE A 515 3.41 15.04 0.93
C ILE A 515 3.48 13.59 1.38
N CYS A 516 2.77 12.70 0.70
CA CYS A 516 2.86 11.26 0.92
C CYS A 516 3.83 10.64 -0.09
N LEU A 517 4.85 9.96 0.42
CA LEU A 517 5.86 9.28 -0.37
C LEU A 517 5.74 7.78 -0.13
N GLY A 518 5.90 6.96 -1.17
CA GLY A 518 5.94 5.52 -0.95
C GLY A 518 6.23 4.70 -2.19
N ASN A 519 6.31 3.39 -1.99
CA ASN A 519 6.48 2.38 -3.03
C ASN A 519 5.46 1.26 -2.82
N ILE A 520 4.43 1.18 -3.66
CA ILE A 520 3.36 0.17 -3.51
C ILE A 520 3.90 -1.27 -3.69
N ALA A 521 4.96 -1.46 -4.48
CA ALA A 521 5.61 -2.75 -4.65
C ALA A 521 6.42 -3.20 -3.42
N GLN A 522 6.58 -2.34 -2.40
CA GLN A 522 7.37 -2.61 -1.19
C GLN A 522 6.53 -2.33 0.06
N ILE A 523 5.46 -3.11 0.24
CA ILE A 523 4.67 -3.12 1.47
C ILE A 523 5.36 -4.06 2.46
N ASP A 524 5.86 -3.50 3.57
CA ASP A 524 6.62 -4.25 4.56
C ASP A 524 5.72 -4.99 5.56
N THR A 525 4.45 -4.58 5.67
CA THR A 525 3.49 -5.18 6.60
C THR A 525 2.69 -6.31 5.95
N PRO A 526 2.60 -7.50 6.57
CA PRO A 526 1.86 -8.64 6.01
C PRO A 526 0.33 -8.43 6.02
N TYR A 527 -0.15 -7.36 6.67
CA TYR A 527 -1.57 -7.07 6.82
C TYR A 527 -2.12 -6.13 5.74
N LEU A 528 -1.26 -5.58 4.89
CA LEU A 528 -1.66 -4.73 3.77
C LEU A 528 -1.25 -5.37 2.45
N THR A 529 -2.01 -5.00 1.43
CA THR A 529 -1.79 -5.34 0.03
C THR A 529 -1.85 -4.05 -0.78
N GLU A 530 -1.45 -4.10 -2.04
CA GLU A 530 -1.45 -2.93 -2.92
C GLU A 530 -2.83 -2.25 -2.97
N GLY A 531 -3.91 -3.04 -3.02
CA GLY A 531 -5.27 -2.53 -3.01
C GLY A 531 -5.86 -2.15 -1.64
N SER A 532 -5.23 -2.56 -0.54
CA SER A 532 -5.67 -2.18 0.82
C SER A 532 -4.77 -1.13 1.47
N SER A 533 -3.67 -0.75 0.82
CA SER A 533 -2.79 0.33 1.26
C SER A 533 -3.54 1.67 1.30
N GLY A 534 -3.30 2.42 2.38
CA GLY A 534 -3.79 3.78 2.55
C GLY A 534 -3.25 4.73 1.51
N LEU A 535 -2.05 4.49 0.97
CA LEU A 535 -1.45 5.30 -0.09
C LEU A 535 -2.23 5.15 -1.40
N THR A 536 -2.52 3.92 -1.82
CA THR A 536 -3.35 3.66 -3.00
C THR A 536 -4.74 4.24 -2.85
N TYR A 537 -5.34 4.08 -1.66
CA TYR A 537 -6.64 4.65 -1.34
C TYR A 537 -6.67 6.19 -1.50
N VAL A 538 -5.66 6.92 -1.01
CA VAL A 538 -5.67 8.38 -1.15
C VAL A 538 -5.36 8.85 -2.56
N VAL A 539 -4.50 8.16 -3.32
CA VAL A 539 -4.27 8.50 -4.74
C VAL A 539 -5.60 8.42 -5.51
N ASP A 540 -6.36 7.35 -5.33
CA ASP A 540 -7.66 7.19 -5.99
C ASP A 540 -8.69 8.23 -5.57
N ARG A 541 -8.76 8.57 -4.27
CA ARG A 541 -9.76 9.51 -3.74
C ARG A 541 -9.43 10.98 -4.00
N PHE A 542 -8.16 11.33 -4.16
CA PHE A 542 -7.73 12.71 -4.38
C PHE A 542 -7.56 13.03 -5.87
N LYS A 543 -7.47 12.04 -6.77
CA LYS A 543 -7.32 12.30 -8.21
C LYS A 543 -8.40 13.26 -8.73
N GLY A 544 -7.97 14.27 -9.47
CA GLY A 544 -8.86 15.30 -10.03
C GLY A 544 -9.29 16.41 -9.06
N TRP A 545 -8.95 16.34 -7.76
CA TRP A 545 -9.15 17.48 -6.86
C TRP A 545 -8.11 18.57 -7.15
N ALA A 546 -8.58 19.81 -7.35
CA ALA A 546 -7.79 20.94 -7.84
C ALA A 546 -6.58 21.33 -6.97
N HIS A 547 -6.59 20.97 -5.69
CA HIS A 547 -5.51 21.24 -4.73
C HIS A 547 -4.69 19.98 -4.41
N SER A 548 -4.75 18.96 -5.25
CA SER A 548 -3.87 17.80 -5.14
C SER A 548 -3.25 17.39 -6.45
N GLY A 549 -2.11 16.73 -6.36
CA GLY A 549 -1.50 16.07 -7.49
C GLY A 549 -0.83 14.77 -7.11
N HIS A 550 -0.57 14.00 -8.15
CA HIS A 550 0.06 12.70 -8.04
C HIS A 550 1.11 12.56 -9.14
N VAL A 551 2.23 11.92 -8.84
CA VAL A 551 3.24 11.53 -9.83
C VAL A 551 3.80 10.16 -9.45
N THR A 552 3.76 9.22 -10.39
CA THR A 552 4.52 7.97 -10.31
C THR A 552 5.86 8.14 -11.01
N LEU A 553 6.95 7.94 -10.26
CA LEU A 553 8.33 7.89 -10.74
C LEU A 553 8.64 6.43 -11.09
N ALA A 554 8.59 6.10 -12.38
CA ALA A 554 8.83 4.76 -12.88
C ALA A 554 10.33 4.44 -12.97
N ARG A 555 11.18 5.42 -13.32
CA ARG A 555 12.60 5.18 -13.57
C ARG A 555 13.49 5.68 -12.41
N GLY A 556 14.24 4.74 -11.83
CA GLY A 556 15.31 5.05 -10.88
C GLY A 556 16.50 5.71 -11.57
N GLU A 557 17.17 6.63 -10.87
CA GLU A 557 18.45 7.22 -11.31
C GLU A 557 19.57 6.60 -10.46
N ARG A 558 19.70 5.27 -10.52
CA ARG A 558 20.66 4.53 -9.69
C ARG A 558 21.94 4.23 -10.45
N SER A 559 22.92 3.67 -9.74
CA SER A 559 24.12 3.14 -10.36
C SER A 559 23.77 1.94 -11.24
N ARG A 560 24.60 1.67 -12.25
CA ARG A 560 24.45 0.52 -13.16
C ARG A 560 24.25 -0.82 -12.43
N LEU A 561 24.83 -0.97 -11.22
CA LEU A 561 24.70 -2.16 -10.40
C LEU A 561 23.27 -2.32 -9.86
N ALA A 562 22.69 -1.25 -9.33
CA ALA A 562 21.38 -1.33 -8.70
C ALA A 562 20.24 -1.40 -9.73
N ASP A 563 20.43 -0.77 -10.90
CA ASP A 563 19.52 -0.96 -12.04
C ASP A 563 19.50 -2.43 -12.48
N HIS A 564 20.69 -3.02 -12.69
CA HIS A 564 20.79 -4.43 -13.07
C HIS A 564 20.22 -5.37 -11.98
N ALA A 565 20.46 -5.08 -10.71
CA ALA A 565 19.93 -5.87 -9.60
C ALA A 565 18.40 -5.84 -9.55
N SER A 566 17.76 -4.69 -9.79
CA SER A 566 16.30 -4.55 -9.83
C SER A 566 15.65 -5.27 -11.02
N GLU A 567 16.39 -5.54 -12.09
CA GLU A 567 15.88 -6.30 -13.24
C GLU A 567 15.97 -7.83 -13.03
N ILE A 568 16.93 -8.31 -12.25
CA ILE A 568 17.25 -9.76 -12.15
C ILE A 568 16.86 -10.42 -10.82
N LEU A 569 16.62 -9.64 -9.76
CA LEU A 569 16.20 -10.10 -8.43
C LEU A 569 14.73 -9.75 -8.21
#